data_AF-A0A2H9LMN5-F1
#
_entry.id   AF-A0A2H9LMN5-F1
#
_cell.length_a   1.000
_cell.length_b   1.000
_cell.length_c   1.000
_cell.angle_alpha   90.00
_cell.angle_beta   90.00
_cell.angle_gamma   90.00
#
_symmetry.space_group_name_H-M   'P 1'
#
loop_
_entity.id
_entity.type
_entity.pdbx_description
1 polymer ?
#
loop_
_entity_poly.entity_id
_entity_poly.type
_entity_poly.pdbx_seq_one_letter_code
_entity_poly.pdbx_strand_id
1 'polypeptide(L)'
;MLDNSLRNHVWKTIIKLVSQIATVVYMSVTLRDAQHLCWKNFKKINEKLDPERGKTWTPFVMVTDLLEEAGEVAAVVKGLEGFKPPEKPKTKEMLATELSDLLYIIFVLAEHYGIELEESFLQTVNDYVISRLH
;
A
#
# COMPACT_ATOMS: atom_id res chain seq x y z
N MET A 1 46.09 10.48 -29.37
CA MET A 1 44.92 9.58 -29.51
C MET A 1 44.85 8.74 -28.24
N LEU A 2 43.72 8.73 -27.52
CA LEU A 2 43.57 7.84 -26.36
C LEU A 2 43.55 6.37 -26.83
N ASP A 3 44.28 5.52 -26.11
CA ASP A 3 44.33 4.06 -26.32
C ASP A 3 42.94 3.43 -26.12
N ASN A 4 42.59 2.47 -26.97
CA ASN A 4 41.33 1.73 -26.95
C ASN A 4 41.09 1.02 -25.61
N SER A 5 42.15 0.61 -24.91
CA SER A 5 42.06 -0.02 -23.59
C SER A 5 41.48 0.93 -22.54
N LEU A 6 41.98 2.18 -22.50
CA LEU A 6 41.50 3.23 -21.60
C LEU A 6 40.04 3.59 -21.87
N ARG A 7 39.63 3.68 -23.14
CA ARG A 7 38.22 3.89 -23.50
C ARG A 7 37.33 2.78 -22.97
N ASN A 8 37.71 1.51 -23.17
CA ASN A 8 36.90 0.37 -22.71
C ASN A 8 36.77 0.32 -21.18
N HIS A 9 37.84 0.66 -20.45
CA HIS A 9 37.79 0.69 -19.00
C HIS A 9 36.86 1.81 -18.49
N VAL A 10 36.98 3.01 -19.06
CA VAL A 10 36.10 4.14 -18.73
C VAL A 10 34.63 3.82 -19.04
N TRP A 11 34.35 3.23 -20.21
CA TRP A 11 32.99 2.82 -20.59
C TRP A 11 32.40 1.77 -19.63
N LYS A 12 33.17 0.76 -19.22
CA LYS A 12 32.71 -0.24 -18.23
C LYS A 12 32.41 0.38 -16.88
N THR A 13 33.25 1.33 -16.44
CA THR A 13 33.06 2.04 -15.17
C THR A 13 31.83 2.94 -15.20
N ILE A 14 31.58 3.63 -16.32
CA ILE A 14 30.37 4.44 -16.52
C ILE A 14 29.12 3.57 -16.51
N ILE A 15 29.11 2.44 -17.22
CA ILE A 15 27.96 1.50 -17.23
C ILE A 15 27.67 0.97 -15.82
N LYS A 16 28.72 0.60 -15.07
CA LYS A 16 28.58 0.13 -13.69
C LYS A 16 28.00 1.22 -12.79
N LEU A 17 28.48 2.46 -12.88
CA LEU A 17 27.97 3.60 -12.12
C LEU A 17 26.51 3.93 -12.48
N VAL A 18 26.16 3.96 -13.76
CA VAL A 18 24.79 4.19 -14.22
C VAL A 18 23.85 3.08 -13.75
N SER A 19 24.28 1.82 -13.81
CA SER A 19 23.54 0.68 -13.27
C SER A 19 23.34 0.80 -11.76
N GLN A 20 24.39 1.12 -11.00
CA GLN A 20 24.32 1.29 -9.55
C GLN A 20 23.40 2.46 -9.14
N ILE A 21 23.45 3.58 -9.87
CA ILE A 21 22.59 4.75 -9.66
C ILE A 21 21.14 4.41 -10.00
N ALA A 22 20.88 3.68 -11.09
CA ALA A 22 19.54 3.20 -11.42
C ALA A 22 18.95 2.29 -10.33
N THR A 23 19.74 1.38 -9.76
CA THR A 23 19.33 0.52 -8.64
C THR A 23 19.00 1.33 -7.38
N VAL A 24 19.74 2.41 -7.11
CA VAL A 24 19.51 3.27 -5.92
C VAL A 24 18.32 4.22 -6.11
N VAL A 25 18.00 4.61 -7.36
CA VAL A 25 16.90 5.55 -7.67
C VAL A 25 15.54 4.84 -7.82
N TYR A 26 15.50 3.52 -8.03
CA TYR A 26 14.27 2.72 -8.19
C TYR A 26 14.12 1.63 -7.11
N MET A 27 14.06 2.02 -5.84
CA MET A 27 13.40 1.20 -4.82
C MET A 27 11.98 1.72 -4.59
N SER A 28 11.14 1.65 -5.63
CA SER A 28 9.71 1.87 -5.47
C SER A 28 9.10 0.66 -4.76
N VAL A 29 8.45 0.89 -3.63
CA VAL A 29 7.63 -0.14 -2.96
C VAL A 29 6.47 -0.48 -3.88
N THR A 30 6.36 -1.75 -4.27
CA THR A 30 5.22 -2.26 -5.07
C THR A 30 3.97 -2.42 -4.18
N LEU A 31 2.79 -2.61 -4.79
CA LEU A 31 1.58 -2.90 -4.02
C LEU A 31 1.74 -4.23 -3.28
N ARG A 32 2.35 -5.21 -3.94
CA ARG A 32 2.76 -6.50 -3.34
C ARG A 32 3.66 -6.30 -2.12
N ASP A 33 4.69 -5.47 -2.23
CA ASP A 33 5.61 -5.20 -1.12
C ASP A 33 4.88 -4.55 0.06
N ALA A 34 3.98 -3.59 -0.20
CA ALA A 34 3.18 -2.94 0.82
C ALA A 34 2.25 -3.94 1.52
N GLN A 35 1.54 -4.78 0.74
CA GLN A 35 0.67 -5.83 1.27
C GLN A 35 1.44 -6.78 2.21
N HIS A 36 2.58 -7.31 1.76
CA HIS A 36 3.42 -8.20 2.57
C HIS A 36 3.98 -7.51 3.82
N LEU A 37 4.32 -6.22 3.72
CA LEU A 37 4.79 -5.44 4.87
C LEU A 37 3.69 -5.28 5.93
N CYS A 38 2.46 -4.97 5.52
CA CYS A 38 1.31 -4.88 6.41
C CYS A 38 1.06 -6.20 7.13
N TRP A 39 1.04 -7.32 6.40
CA TRP A 39 0.88 -8.64 6.99
C TRP A 39 1.98 -9.01 7.99
N LYS A 40 3.24 -8.69 7.66
CA LYS A 40 4.37 -8.90 8.56
C LYS A 40 4.20 -8.12 9.87
N ASN A 41 3.72 -6.87 9.80
CA ASN A 41 3.49 -6.06 11.00
C ASN A 41 2.27 -6.55 11.78
N PHE A 42 1.18 -6.91 11.10
CA PHE A 42 -0.01 -7.50 11.70
C PHE A 42 0.30 -8.75 12.52
N LYS A 43 1.06 -9.71 11.95
CA LYS A 43 1.46 -10.92 12.67
C LYS A 43 2.26 -10.61 13.94
N LYS A 44 3.24 -9.70 13.86
CA LYS A 44 4.04 -9.29 15.03
C LYS A 44 3.20 -8.67 16.15
N ILE A 45 2.16 -7.91 15.80
CA ILE A 45 1.24 -7.31 16.77
C ILE A 45 0.37 -8.40 17.38
N ASN A 46 -0.20 -9.28 16.56
CA ASN A 46 -1.11 -10.32 17.01
C ASN A 46 -0.45 -11.42 17.84
N GLU A 47 0.76 -11.82 17.50
CA GLU A 47 1.56 -12.76 18.31
C GLU A 47 1.77 -12.25 19.74
N LYS A 48 1.79 -10.91 19.94
CA LYS A 48 1.92 -10.29 21.26
C LYS A 48 0.58 -10.08 21.97
N LEU A 49 -0.51 -9.92 21.23
CA LEU A 49 -1.85 -9.68 21.78
C LEU A 49 -2.57 -10.97 22.19
N ASP A 50 -2.27 -12.09 21.54
CA ASP A 50 -2.92 -13.39 21.79
C ASP A 50 -2.85 -13.85 23.26
N PRO A 51 -1.72 -13.72 23.99
CA PRO A 51 -1.63 -14.15 25.38
C PRO A 51 -2.39 -13.25 26.38
N GLU A 52 -2.60 -11.97 26.06
CA GLU A 52 -3.10 -10.96 27.03
C GLU A 52 -4.62 -10.71 26.91
N ARG A 53 -5.20 -10.86 25.71
CA ARG A 53 -6.62 -10.53 25.45
C ARG A 53 -7.51 -11.74 25.17
N GLY A 54 -6.94 -12.92 24.89
CA GLY A 54 -7.70 -14.15 24.62
C GLY A 54 -8.65 -14.08 23.43
N LYS A 55 -8.46 -13.10 22.52
CA LYS A 55 -9.25 -12.94 21.30
C LYS A 55 -8.32 -12.88 20.10
N THR A 56 -8.34 -13.96 19.32
CA THR A 56 -7.67 -14.04 18.03
C THR A 56 -8.36 -13.13 17.02
N TRP A 57 -7.60 -12.48 16.16
CA TRP A 57 -8.15 -11.81 14.99
C TRP A 57 -8.66 -12.83 13.99
N THR A 58 -9.96 -13.08 14.02
CA THR A 58 -10.64 -13.91 13.03
C THR A 58 -10.95 -13.09 11.77
N PRO A 59 -11.23 -13.71 10.62
CA PRO A 59 -11.68 -12.99 9.43
C PRO A 59 -12.91 -12.12 9.68
N PHE A 60 -13.80 -12.57 10.56
CA PHE A 60 -14.97 -11.79 10.94
C PHE A 60 -14.57 -10.47 11.63
N VAL A 61 -13.61 -10.52 12.56
CA VAL A 61 -13.07 -9.31 13.22
C VAL A 61 -12.39 -8.39 12.19
N MET A 62 -11.63 -8.95 11.25
CA MET A 62 -11.01 -8.14 10.19
C MET A 62 -12.05 -7.41 9.32
N VAL A 63 -13.19 -8.06 9.02
CA VAL A 63 -14.28 -7.44 8.24
C VAL A 63 -15.04 -6.40 9.07
N THR A 64 -15.20 -6.59 10.38
CA THR A 64 -15.82 -5.55 11.22
C THR A 64 -14.96 -4.30 11.28
N ASP A 65 -13.64 -4.46 11.37
CA ASP A 65 -12.69 -3.34 11.36
C ASP A 65 -12.68 -2.64 9.99
N LEU A 66 -12.74 -3.39 8.89
CA LEU A 66 -12.93 -2.82 7.55
C LEU A 66 -14.17 -1.91 7.46
N LEU A 67 -15.27 -2.30 8.09
CA LEU A 67 -16.49 -1.49 8.12
C LEU A 67 -16.36 -0.25 9.01
N GLU A 68 -15.62 -0.36 10.12
CA GLU A 68 -15.30 0.77 10.99
C GLU A 68 -14.49 1.83 10.22
N GLU A 69 -13.37 1.43 9.62
CA GLU A 69 -12.51 2.34 8.82
C GLU A 69 -13.27 2.97 7.65
N ALA A 70 -14.14 2.21 6.98
CA ALA A 70 -14.98 2.74 5.90
C ALA A 70 -15.97 3.80 6.40
N GLY A 71 -16.50 3.62 7.61
CA GLY A 71 -17.33 4.61 8.30
C GLY A 71 -16.57 5.88 8.64
N GLU A 72 -15.30 5.76 9.05
CA GLU A 72 -14.43 6.91 9.35
C GLU A 72 -14.11 7.71 8.09
N VAL A 73 -13.74 7.04 6.99
CA VAL A 73 -13.59 7.65 5.67
C VAL A 73 -14.85 8.42 5.29
N ALA A 74 -16.03 7.81 5.42
CA ALA A 74 -17.30 8.46 5.10
C ALA A 74 -17.56 9.69 5.98
N ALA A 75 -17.22 9.62 7.27
CA ALA A 75 -17.38 10.74 8.20
C ALA A 75 -16.45 11.91 7.86
N VAL A 76 -15.21 11.64 7.44
CA VAL A 76 -14.26 12.68 7.01
C VAL A 76 -14.71 13.32 5.70
N VAL A 77 -15.07 12.53 4.68
CA VAL A 77 -15.59 13.04 3.39
C VAL A 77 -16.83 13.91 3.61
N LYS A 78 -17.78 13.44 4.42
CA LYS A 78 -18.99 14.22 4.75
C LYS A 78 -18.66 15.59 5.35
N GLY A 79 -17.63 15.65 6.21
CA GLY A 79 -17.17 16.91 6.79
C GLY A 79 -16.44 17.82 5.80
N LEU A 80 -15.63 17.25 4.91
CA LEU A 80 -14.94 17.99 3.84
C LEU A 80 -15.93 18.62 2.83
N GLU A 81 -17.00 17.90 2.52
CA GLU A 81 -18.05 18.33 1.59
C GLU A 81 -19.10 19.25 2.24
N GLY A 82 -19.01 19.51 3.56
CA GLY A 82 -19.88 20.47 4.25
C GLY A 82 -21.31 19.97 4.53
N PHE A 83 -21.62 18.69 4.36
CA PHE A 83 -22.96 18.12 4.61
C PHE A 83 -23.38 18.13 6.09
N LYS A 84 -22.44 18.31 7.02
CA LYS A 84 -22.71 18.61 8.44
C LYS A 84 -21.55 19.44 8.97
N PRO A 85 -21.76 20.57 9.68
CA PRO A 85 -20.69 21.27 10.37
C PRO A 85 -20.05 20.30 11.35
N PRO A 86 -18.80 19.86 11.14
CA PRO A 86 -18.15 18.98 12.08
C PRO A 86 -17.79 19.79 13.33
N GLU A 87 -17.73 19.15 14.50
CA GLU A 87 -17.27 19.83 15.73
C GLU A 87 -15.87 20.41 15.58
N LYS A 88 -15.06 19.79 14.73
CA LYS A 88 -13.72 20.24 14.33
C LYS A 88 -13.61 20.17 12.80
N PRO A 89 -12.95 21.13 12.14
CA PRO A 89 -12.71 21.07 10.70
C PRO A 89 -12.08 19.73 10.29
N LYS A 90 -12.68 19.06 9.31
CA LYS A 90 -12.06 17.88 8.69
C LYS A 90 -11.03 18.34 7.66
N THR A 91 -9.94 17.60 7.52
CA THR A 91 -8.83 17.96 6.62
C THR A 91 -8.49 16.82 5.66
N LYS A 92 -7.70 17.12 4.61
CA LYS A 92 -7.24 16.11 3.65
C LYS A 92 -6.26 15.14 4.28
N GLU A 93 -5.51 15.58 5.29
CA GLU A 93 -4.59 14.74 6.06
C GLU A 93 -5.36 13.69 6.86
N MET A 94 -6.49 14.07 7.46
CA MET A 94 -7.38 13.11 8.11
C MET A 94 -7.91 12.08 7.11
N LEU A 95 -8.32 12.53 5.92
CA LEU A 95 -8.79 11.61 4.88
C LEU A 95 -7.68 10.65 4.43
N ALA A 96 -6.45 11.13 4.31
CA ALA A 96 -5.30 10.30 3.98
C ALA A 96 -5.04 9.26 5.07
N THR A 97 -5.21 9.59 6.35
CA THR A 97 -5.15 8.64 7.47
C THR A 97 -6.21 7.57 7.34
N GLU A 98 -7.51 7.93 7.28
CA GLU A 98 -8.56 6.90 7.28
C GLU A 98 -8.51 6.02 6.01
N LEU A 99 -8.11 6.59 4.86
CA LEU A 99 -7.88 5.79 3.65
C LEU A 99 -6.69 4.83 3.80
N SER A 100 -5.66 5.21 4.55
CA SER A 100 -4.50 4.35 4.82
C SER A 100 -4.87 3.21 5.76
N ASP A 101 -5.68 3.48 6.79
CA ASP A 101 -6.15 2.47 7.74
C ASP A 101 -7.12 1.49 7.07
N LEU A 102 -8.01 1.99 6.21
CA LEU A 102 -8.85 1.16 5.34
C LEU A 102 -8.02 0.27 4.40
N LEU A 103 -6.97 0.82 3.78
CA LEU A 103 -6.09 0.05 2.89
C LEU A 103 -5.29 -1.01 3.66
N TYR A 104 -4.85 -0.68 4.88
CA TYR A 104 -4.12 -1.60 5.75
C TYR A 104 -4.94 -2.86 6.04
N ILE A 105 -6.21 -2.71 6.42
CA ILE A 105 -7.07 -3.87 6.73
C ILE A 105 -7.43 -4.68 5.47
N ILE A 106 -7.55 -4.04 4.29
CA ILE A 106 -7.70 -4.73 3.00
C ILE A 106 -6.48 -5.62 2.73
N PHE A 107 -5.26 -5.11 2.92
CA PHE A 107 -4.03 -5.89 2.74
C PHE A 107 -3.94 -7.07 3.71
N VAL A 108 -4.27 -6.86 4.97
CA VAL A 108 -4.29 -7.93 5.98
C VAL A 108 -5.30 -9.01 5.61
N LEU A 109 -6.50 -8.63 5.17
CA LEU A 109 -7.55 -9.57 4.78
C LEU A 109 -7.15 -10.36 3.53
N ALA A 110 -6.57 -9.71 2.52
CA ALA A 110 -6.09 -10.39 1.32
C ALA A 110 -5.02 -11.44 1.63
N GLU A 111 -4.04 -11.08 2.46
CA GLU A 111 -3.00 -12.01 2.91
C GLU A 111 -3.56 -13.17 3.74
N HIS A 112 -4.55 -12.91 4.59
CA HIS A 112 -5.23 -13.96 5.34
C HIS A 112 -5.84 -15.02 4.43
N TYR A 113 -6.38 -14.62 3.27
CA TYR A 113 -6.98 -15.52 2.28
C TYR A 113 -6.02 -15.96 1.16
N GLY A 114 -4.75 -15.57 1.21
CA GLY A 114 -3.76 -15.92 0.18
C GLY A 114 -4.02 -15.25 -1.18
N ILE A 115 -4.59 -14.04 -1.17
CA ILE A 115 -4.90 -13.27 -2.37
C ILE A 115 -3.74 -12.30 -2.66
N GLU A 116 -3.24 -12.33 -3.89
CA GLU A 116 -2.30 -11.35 -4.42
C GLU A 116 -3.10 -10.18 -5.04
N LEU A 117 -3.12 -9.02 -4.36
CA LEU A 117 -3.94 -7.90 -4.80
C LEU A 117 -3.36 -7.14 -5.99
N GLU A 118 -2.04 -7.13 -6.20
CA GLU A 118 -1.43 -6.38 -7.30
C GLU A 118 -1.89 -6.90 -8.66
N GLU A 119 -1.83 -8.22 -8.87
CA GLU A 119 -2.30 -8.92 -10.06
C GLU A 119 -3.80 -8.69 -10.26
N SER A 120 -4.60 -8.88 -9.20
CA SER A 120 -6.06 -8.70 -9.22
C SER A 120 -6.46 -7.24 -9.52
N PHE A 121 -5.73 -6.28 -8.96
CA PHE A 121 -5.95 -4.85 -9.15
C PHE A 121 -5.58 -4.42 -10.57
N LEU A 122 -4.43 -4.86 -11.09
CA LEU A 122 -4.02 -4.56 -12.46
C LEU A 122 -5.04 -5.08 -13.49
N GLN A 123 -5.57 -6.29 -13.28
CA GLN A 123 -6.65 -6.83 -14.12
C GLN A 123 -7.89 -5.91 -14.07
N THR A 124 -8.32 -5.54 -12.86
CA THR A 124 -9.48 -4.66 -12.66
C THR A 124 -9.31 -3.31 -13.36
N VAL A 125 -8.13 -2.69 -13.27
CA VAL A 125 -7.82 -1.41 -13.93
C VAL A 125 -7.89 -1.55 -15.45
N ASN A 126 -7.33 -2.61 -16.02
CA ASN A 126 -7.41 -2.87 -17.45
C ASN A 126 -8.87 -3.02 -17.93
N ASP A 127 -9.69 -3.72 -17.16
CA ASP A 127 -11.10 -3.93 -17.48
C ASP A 127 -11.91 -2.62 -17.42
N TYR A 128 -11.59 -1.72 -16.49
CA TYR A 128 -12.18 -0.37 -16.46
C TYR A 128 -11.84 0.46 -17.70
N VAL A 129 -10.60 0.39 -18.17
CA VAL A 129 -10.17 1.09 -19.39
C VAL A 129 -10.95 0.56 -20.60
N ILE A 130 -11.05 -0.76 -20.74
CA ILE A 130 -11.77 -1.38 -21.87
C ILE A 130 -13.27 -1.06 -21.82
N SER A 131 -13.91 -1.19 -20.66
CA SER A 131 -15.36 -1.00 -20.51
C SER A 131 -15.86 0.44 -20.65
N ARG A 132 -14.99 1.44 -20.51
CA ARG A 132 -15.35 2.87 -20.62
C ARG A 132 -14.99 3.49 -21.97
N LEU A 133 -14.21 2.78 -22.79
CA LEU A 133 -13.81 3.20 -24.14
C LEU A 133 -14.68 2.57 -25.26
N HIS A 134 -15.64 1.72 -24.89
CA HIS A 134 -16.68 1.15 -25.73
C HIS A 134 -18.07 1.61 -25.27
#